data_AF-A0A6V8CTY7-F1
#
_entry.id   AF-A0A6V8CTY7-F1
#
_cell.length_a   1.000
_cell.length_b   1.000
_cell.length_c   1.000
_cell.angle_alpha   90.00
_cell.angle_beta   90.00
_cell.angle_gamma   90.00
#
_symmetry.space_group_name_H-M   'P 1'
#
loop_
_entity.id
_entity.type
_entity.pdbx_description
1 polymer ?
#
loop_
_entity_poly.entity_id
_entity_poly.type
_entity_poly.pdbx_seq_one_letter_code
_entity_poly.pdbx_strand_id
1 'polypeptide(L)'
;MIGHYTIGAGNLPNTNLYIIGLMNQGMMSDEEGTPRTPSRTSRGRARPSMGGSGLFGASSPPPMAHPPSPNAEDSSPIPSTSVVDEPPSSQGNEMDAAIMHLEAQNAKLRSALSSTTADLVASTAAPVPPIVGEGFVLSALDLSSIIRTGRLMHLDGLVRTGTGAITMLNPDSPGVVHMTREGATLSSLTEHAIISAPLGVDAPNGAPVEHHLLYVLLAQQSLNNPGRAATILSDSPFSVAGSKNPDAFVLDAEKTGIGRVAIIDDGPVEQMIQEIGEAFRDIGGNAIVVRNRFALGFGLDVESAMQALSTLEANMQRHVLRWIDYRN
;
A
#
# COMPACT_ATOMS: atom_id res chain seq x y z
N MET A 1 -48.93 40.24 -34.31
CA MET A 1 -48.25 39.07 -34.90
C MET A 1 -47.71 38.24 -33.76
N ILE A 2 -48.22 37.01 -33.68
CA ILE A 2 -47.87 35.99 -32.70
C ILE A 2 -46.58 35.29 -33.19
N GLY A 3 -45.68 34.94 -32.26
CA GLY A 3 -44.48 34.14 -32.53
C GLY A 3 -44.04 33.40 -31.27
N HIS A 4 -44.65 32.25 -31.04
CA HIS A 4 -44.23 31.19 -30.11
C HIS A 4 -42.92 30.56 -30.55
N TYR A 5 -42.00 30.23 -29.63
CA TYR A 5 -41.16 29.02 -29.60
C TYR A 5 -40.65 28.81 -28.15
N THR A 6 -41.35 28.04 -27.32
CA THR A 6 -41.09 26.63 -26.92
C THR A 6 -39.81 26.38 -26.12
N ILE A 7 -40.02 26.11 -24.83
CA ILE A 7 -39.08 25.61 -23.82
C ILE A 7 -38.73 24.15 -24.15
N GLY A 8 -37.46 23.88 -24.42
CA GLY A 8 -36.93 22.52 -24.50
C GLY A 8 -36.47 22.06 -23.12
N ALA A 9 -37.29 21.22 -22.47
CA ALA A 9 -36.88 20.46 -21.30
C ALA A 9 -35.84 19.41 -21.72
N GLY A 10 -34.56 19.75 -21.53
CA GLY A 10 -33.44 18.81 -21.61
C GLY A 10 -33.31 18.08 -20.28
N ASN A 11 -33.73 16.82 -20.29
CA ASN A 11 -33.68 15.87 -19.18
C ASN A 11 -32.21 15.58 -18.82
N LEU A 12 -31.68 16.24 -17.79
CA LEU A 12 -30.39 15.89 -17.17
C LEU A 12 -30.61 14.75 -16.18
N PRO A 13 -29.85 13.64 -16.24
CA PRO A 13 -30.01 12.56 -15.27
C PRO A 13 -29.57 13.03 -13.87
N ASN A 14 -30.41 12.74 -12.88
CA ASN A 14 -30.23 13.06 -11.47
C ASN A 14 -29.13 12.22 -10.82
N THR A 15 -27.85 12.47 -11.14
CA THR A 15 -26.72 11.81 -10.45
C THR A 15 -26.54 12.35 -9.01
N ASN A 16 -26.96 13.60 -8.76
CA ASN A 16 -26.81 14.28 -7.46
C ASN A 16 -27.71 13.71 -6.34
N LEU A 17 -28.75 12.94 -6.65
CA LEU A 17 -29.61 12.34 -5.61
C LEU A 17 -29.07 11.00 -5.06
N TYR A 18 -28.14 10.35 -5.76
CA TYR A 18 -27.66 9.02 -5.35
C TYR A 18 -26.69 9.09 -4.18
N ILE A 19 -25.82 10.11 -4.13
CA ILE A 19 -24.84 10.29 -3.05
C ILE A 19 -25.54 10.69 -1.74
N ILE A 20 -26.57 11.54 -1.81
CA ILE A 20 -27.36 11.95 -0.64
C ILE A 20 -28.31 10.82 -0.18
N GLY A 21 -28.84 10.03 -1.11
CA GLY A 21 -29.78 8.93 -0.82
C GLY A 21 -29.17 7.76 -0.06
N LEU A 22 -27.88 7.45 -0.28
CA LEU A 22 -27.18 6.38 0.43
C LEU A 22 -26.80 6.74 1.88
N MET A 23 -26.72 8.03 2.22
CA MET A 23 -26.37 8.49 3.58
C MET A 23 -27.54 8.42 4.58
N ASN A 24 -28.79 8.38 4.11
CA ASN A 24 -29.98 8.49 4.97
C ASN A 24 -30.67 7.15 5.32
N GLN A 25 -30.20 5.99 4.84
CA GLN A 25 -30.83 4.68 5.15
C GLN A 25 -30.36 4.03 6.46
N GLY A 26 -29.52 4.70 7.26
CA GLY A 26 -28.96 4.14 8.51
C GLY A 26 -29.70 4.47 9.81
N MET A 27 -30.79 5.24 9.79
CA MET A 27 -31.43 5.74 11.01
C MET A 27 -32.95 5.60 10.93
N MET A 28 -33.49 4.45 11.35
CA MET A 28 -34.84 4.32 11.93
C MET A 28 -35.13 2.86 12.31
N SER A 29 -34.88 2.49 13.57
CA SER A 29 -35.81 1.71 14.40
C SER A 29 -35.21 1.48 15.80
N ASP A 30 -35.71 2.22 16.77
CA ASP A 30 -35.43 2.05 18.20
C ASP A 30 -36.21 0.86 18.81
N GLU A 31 -35.51 0.18 19.71
CA GLU A 31 -35.87 -0.47 20.98
C GLU A 31 -37.32 -0.91 21.29
N GLU A 32 -37.52 -2.15 21.77
CA GLU A 32 -37.57 -2.49 23.22
C GLU A 32 -38.03 -3.95 23.45
N GLY A 33 -37.38 -4.69 24.37
CA GLY A 33 -37.96 -5.91 24.96
C GLY A 33 -37.01 -7.09 25.29
N THR A 34 -36.59 -7.20 26.55
CA THR A 34 -36.16 -8.47 27.21
C THR A 34 -36.84 -8.55 28.59
N PRO A 35 -36.84 -9.68 29.36
CA PRO A 35 -36.20 -11.00 29.15
C PRO A 35 -37.13 -12.23 29.42
N ARG A 36 -36.69 -13.46 29.07
CA ARG A 36 -36.85 -14.71 29.86
C ARG A 36 -36.16 -15.93 29.22
N THR A 37 -35.35 -16.62 30.03
CA THR A 37 -34.81 -18.00 29.87
C THR A 37 -35.85 -19.05 30.30
N PRO A 38 -35.80 -20.33 29.82
CA PRO A 38 -34.98 -21.35 30.51
C PRO A 38 -34.32 -22.47 29.67
N SER A 39 -33.20 -22.95 30.23
CA SER A 39 -32.66 -24.32 30.35
C SER A 39 -32.31 -25.23 29.13
N ARG A 40 -30.99 -25.38 28.96
CA ARG A 40 -30.17 -26.61 29.19
C ARG A 40 -30.44 -27.87 28.35
N THR A 41 -29.46 -28.25 27.52
CA THR A 41 -28.82 -29.58 27.56
C THR A 41 -27.33 -29.50 27.18
N SER A 42 -26.56 -30.46 27.69
CA SER A 42 -25.12 -30.48 27.91
C SER A 42 -24.41 -31.51 27.01
N ARG A 43 -23.20 -31.20 26.54
CA ARG A 43 -22.08 -32.11 26.19
C ARG A 43 -20.87 -31.20 25.87
N GLY A 44 -19.65 -31.33 26.36
CA GLY A 44 -18.98 -32.17 27.33
C GLY A 44 -17.52 -31.71 27.24
N ARG A 45 -16.98 -31.07 28.29
CA ARG A 45 -15.62 -30.50 28.31
C ARG A 45 -14.83 -31.19 29.42
N ALA A 46 -13.83 -31.97 29.04
CA ALA A 46 -12.85 -32.53 29.97
C ALA A 46 -11.63 -31.61 30.04
N ARG A 47 -11.30 -31.20 31.25
CA ARG A 47 -9.98 -30.87 31.81
C ARG A 47 -9.92 -31.64 33.16
N PRO A 48 -8.77 -31.89 33.82
CA PRO A 48 -7.54 -31.07 33.80
C PRO A 48 -6.22 -31.87 33.87
N SER A 49 -5.06 -31.18 33.83
CA SER A 49 -3.98 -31.45 34.79
C SER A 49 -3.00 -30.27 34.88
N MET A 50 -2.40 -30.16 36.06
CA MET A 50 -1.72 -29.04 36.71
C MET A 50 -0.20 -29.08 36.57
N GLY A 51 0.43 -27.92 36.85
CA GLY A 51 1.83 -27.79 37.27
C GLY A 51 2.76 -27.39 36.12
N GLY A 52 3.67 -26.43 36.24
CA GLY A 52 4.13 -25.66 37.38
C GLY A 52 5.49 -25.04 36.99
N SER A 53 5.58 -23.73 37.20
CA SER A 53 6.67 -22.74 37.19
C SER A 53 8.15 -23.14 37.15
N GLY A 54 8.96 -22.25 36.53
CA GLY A 54 10.35 -21.92 36.89
C GLY A 54 11.36 -22.06 35.73
N LEU A 55 12.04 -21.01 35.26
CA LEU A 55 13.14 -20.21 35.84
C LEU A 55 14.46 -20.49 35.06
N PHE A 56 15.03 -19.41 34.53
CA PHE A 56 16.37 -19.15 33.95
C PHE A 56 17.48 -20.23 34.02
N GLY A 57 18.30 -20.31 32.95
CA GLY A 57 19.67 -20.84 33.04
C GLY A 57 20.28 -21.27 31.70
N ALA A 58 21.37 -20.61 31.29
CA ALA A 58 22.23 -20.98 30.16
C ALA A 58 23.26 -22.05 30.56
N SER A 59 23.61 -22.98 29.65
CA SER A 59 24.97 -23.56 29.53
C SER A 59 25.11 -24.60 28.38
N SER A 60 26.13 -24.35 27.55
CA SER A 60 27.01 -25.15 26.66
C SER A 60 26.75 -26.63 26.26
N PRO A 61 27.29 -27.06 25.08
CA PRO A 61 27.11 -28.40 24.50
C PRO A 61 28.07 -29.48 25.07
N PRO A 62 27.75 -30.79 24.90
CA PRO A 62 28.56 -31.89 25.44
C PRO A 62 29.72 -32.32 24.52
N PRO A 63 30.78 -32.97 25.06
CA PRO A 63 32.00 -33.32 24.35
C PRO A 63 32.02 -34.72 23.71
N MET A 64 33.00 -34.91 22.84
CA MET A 64 33.37 -36.08 22.03
C MET A 64 33.63 -37.37 22.81
N ALA A 65 33.40 -38.51 22.15
CA ALA A 65 33.88 -39.83 22.55
C ALA A 65 34.69 -40.50 21.41
N HIS A 66 35.96 -40.82 21.69
CA HIS A 66 36.76 -41.90 21.08
C HIS A 66 36.72 -43.11 22.06
N PRO A 67 36.92 -44.40 21.67
CA PRO A 67 38.20 -44.95 21.14
C PRO A 67 37.98 -46.26 20.28
N PRO A 68 38.93 -47.22 20.10
CA PRO A 68 40.41 -47.26 20.19
C PRO A 68 41.13 -47.81 18.92
N SER A 69 42.47 -47.64 18.87
CA SER A 69 43.41 -48.31 17.94
C SER A 69 43.88 -49.70 18.43
N PRO A 70 44.53 -50.51 17.56
CA PRO A 70 45.85 -51.04 17.93
C PRO A 70 46.92 -51.05 16.80
N ASN A 71 48.12 -50.58 17.18
CA ASN A 71 49.51 -50.98 16.84
C ASN A 71 49.84 -51.86 15.61
N ALA A 72 50.80 -51.41 14.77
CA ALA A 72 52.26 -51.73 14.84
C ALA A 72 52.95 -51.70 13.45
N GLU A 73 54.03 -50.90 13.36
CA GLU A 73 55.34 -51.16 12.73
C GLU A 73 55.43 -51.57 11.23
N ASP A 74 56.06 -50.74 10.38
CA ASP A 74 57.50 -50.82 10.03
C ASP A 74 57.87 -50.25 8.63
N SER A 75 59.09 -49.69 8.56
CA SER A 75 60.00 -49.56 7.40
C SER A 75 59.90 -48.43 6.33
N SER A 76 60.97 -47.62 6.32
CA SER A 76 61.50 -46.53 5.46
C SER A 76 61.79 -46.91 3.97
N PRO A 77 62.41 -46.08 3.09
CA PRO A 77 62.78 -44.64 3.13
C PRO A 77 62.36 -43.82 1.86
N ILE A 78 62.61 -42.51 1.92
CA ILE A 78 62.43 -41.48 0.89
C ILE A 78 63.43 -41.68 -0.28
N PRO A 79 63.10 -41.26 -1.52
CA PRO A 79 64.08 -40.55 -2.33
C PRO A 79 63.58 -39.17 -2.73
N SER A 80 64.32 -38.16 -2.28
CA SER A 80 64.19 -36.78 -2.73
C SER A 80 64.70 -36.68 -4.17
N THR A 81 63.96 -36.04 -5.07
CA THR A 81 64.59 -35.32 -6.19
C THR A 81 63.66 -34.24 -6.76
N SER A 82 64.26 -33.05 -6.90
CA SER A 82 63.93 -31.92 -7.77
C SER A 82 62.60 -31.17 -7.58
N VAL A 83 62.70 -30.09 -6.81
CA VAL A 83 62.16 -28.75 -7.08
C VAL A 83 61.60 -28.56 -8.50
N VAL A 84 60.29 -28.37 -8.59
CA VAL A 84 59.70 -27.40 -9.52
C VAL A 84 58.87 -26.46 -8.64
N ASP A 85 59.27 -25.20 -8.65
CA ASP A 85 58.71 -24.08 -7.94
C ASP A 85 57.30 -23.79 -8.49
N GLU A 86 56.25 -24.29 -7.82
CA GLU A 86 54.87 -23.87 -8.08
C GLU A 86 54.52 -22.78 -7.04
N PRO A 87 54.27 -21.53 -7.46
CA PRO A 87 54.05 -20.44 -6.53
C PRO A 87 52.78 -20.69 -5.71
N PRO A 88 52.78 -20.43 -4.39
CA PRO A 88 51.59 -20.56 -3.58
C PRO A 88 50.60 -19.43 -3.92
N SER A 89 49.31 -19.77 -3.95
CA SER A 89 48.17 -18.86 -3.78
C SER A 89 47.92 -17.78 -4.85
N SER A 90 47.46 -18.16 -6.04
CA SER A 90 46.75 -17.24 -6.94
C SER A 90 45.28 -17.02 -6.54
N GLN A 91 44.62 -18.02 -5.93
CA GLN A 91 43.22 -17.90 -5.49
C GLN A 91 42.99 -16.92 -4.33
N GLY A 92 43.94 -16.81 -3.38
CA GLY A 92 43.83 -15.85 -2.27
C GLY A 92 43.92 -14.41 -2.76
N ASN A 93 44.87 -14.13 -3.66
CA ASN A 93 45.06 -12.80 -4.25
C ASN A 93 43.89 -12.37 -5.14
N GLU A 94 43.29 -13.28 -5.89
CA GLU A 94 42.09 -13.01 -6.69
C GLU A 94 40.85 -12.79 -5.81
N MET A 95 40.68 -13.57 -4.75
CA MET A 95 39.59 -13.38 -3.78
C MET A 95 39.73 -12.06 -3.03
N ASP A 96 40.95 -11.70 -2.60
CA ASP A 96 41.23 -10.43 -1.93
C ASP A 96 41.02 -9.24 -2.87
N ALA A 97 41.42 -9.35 -4.14
CA ALA A 97 41.14 -8.33 -5.15
C ALA A 97 39.64 -8.18 -5.45
N ALA A 98 38.89 -9.29 -5.46
CA ALA A 98 37.43 -9.27 -5.61
C ALA A 98 36.73 -8.64 -4.41
N ILE A 99 37.20 -8.93 -3.19
CA ILE A 99 36.69 -8.31 -1.94
C ILE A 99 36.95 -6.79 -1.98
N MET A 100 38.18 -6.36 -2.29
CA MET A 100 38.51 -4.93 -2.40
C MET A 100 37.66 -4.23 -3.47
N HIS A 101 37.42 -4.88 -4.61
CA HIS A 101 36.57 -4.34 -5.66
C HIS A 101 35.10 -4.23 -5.22
N LEU A 102 34.55 -5.25 -4.55
CA LEU A 102 33.18 -5.23 -4.01
C LEU A 102 33.02 -4.18 -2.90
N GLU A 103 34.02 -4.00 -2.04
CA GLU A 103 34.03 -2.96 -1.02
C GLU A 103 34.06 -1.56 -1.64
N ALA A 104 34.88 -1.35 -2.68
CA ALA A 104 34.91 -0.11 -3.43
C ALA A 104 33.56 0.19 -4.12
N GLN A 105 32.92 -0.84 -4.70
CA GLN A 105 31.59 -0.72 -5.29
C GLN A 105 30.53 -0.41 -4.23
N ASN A 106 30.54 -1.08 -3.08
CA ASN A 106 29.63 -0.80 -1.98
C ASN A 106 29.81 0.61 -1.41
N ALA A 107 31.05 1.08 -1.26
CA ALA A 107 31.34 2.45 -0.84
C ALA A 107 30.81 3.47 -1.84
N LYS A 108 30.99 3.21 -3.14
CA LYS A 108 30.44 4.06 -4.22
C LYS A 108 28.92 4.07 -4.22
N LEU A 109 28.27 2.92 -4.03
CA LEU A 109 26.81 2.81 -3.95
C LEU A 109 26.25 3.54 -2.72
N ARG A 110 26.87 3.37 -1.55
CA ARG A 110 26.47 4.08 -0.32
C ARG A 110 26.61 5.60 -0.48
N SER A 111 27.71 6.05 -1.10
CA SER A 111 27.92 7.47 -1.41
C SER A 111 26.87 8.01 -2.38
N ALA A 112 26.59 7.28 -3.47
CA ALA A 112 25.57 7.67 -4.44
C ALA A 112 24.18 7.72 -3.80
N LEU A 113 23.80 6.71 -3.01
CA LEU A 113 22.52 6.68 -2.28
C LEU A 113 22.40 7.85 -1.30
N SER A 114 23.46 8.15 -0.54
CA SER A 114 23.47 9.27 0.39
C SER A 114 23.31 10.60 -0.34
N SER A 115 23.95 10.78 -1.50
CA SER A 115 23.79 11.98 -2.34
C SER A 115 22.36 12.11 -2.84
N THR A 116 21.81 11.06 -3.46
CA THR A 116 20.44 11.08 -3.99
C THR A 116 19.41 11.32 -2.88
N THR A 117 19.62 10.77 -1.68
CA THR A 117 18.74 10.99 -0.54
C THR A 117 18.82 12.45 -0.07
N ALA A 118 20.01 13.03 -0.01
CA ALA A 118 20.19 14.45 0.34
C ALA A 118 19.51 15.37 -0.68
N ASP A 119 19.66 15.09 -1.98
CA ASP A 119 19.01 15.84 -3.06
C ASP A 119 17.48 15.73 -3.01
N LEU A 120 16.95 14.53 -2.72
CA LEU A 120 15.53 14.32 -2.53
C LEU A 120 15.02 15.12 -1.33
N VAL A 121 15.66 15.01 -0.17
CA VAL A 121 15.29 15.75 1.05
C VAL A 121 15.33 17.25 0.78
N ALA A 122 16.39 17.76 0.14
CA ALA A 122 16.52 19.17 -0.22
C ALA A 122 15.40 19.61 -1.19
N SER A 123 15.07 18.79 -2.19
CA SER A 123 13.97 19.08 -3.13
C SER A 123 12.60 19.11 -2.45
N THR A 124 12.41 18.37 -1.35
CA THR A 124 11.17 18.34 -0.56
C THR A 124 11.13 19.36 0.57
N ALA A 125 12.27 19.95 0.94
CA ALA A 125 12.41 20.92 2.02
C ALA A 125 12.26 22.38 1.55
N ALA A 126 12.15 22.61 0.24
CA ALA A 126 11.83 23.93 -0.29
C ALA A 126 10.48 24.41 0.28
N PRO A 127 10.38 25.61 0.87
CA PRO A 127 9.13 26.10 1.42
C PRO A 127 8.05 26.18 0.33
N VAL A 128 7.01 25.37 0.46
CA VAL A 128 5.87 25.40 -0.48
C VAL A 128 4.86 26.43 0.03
N PRO A 129 4.42 27.39 -0.80
CA PRO A 129 3.41 28.36 -0.39
C PRO A 129 2.06 27.66 -0.14
N PRO A 130 1.27 28.06 0.87
CA PRO A 130 -0.07 27.52 1.06
C PRO A 130 -0.97 27.89 -0.13
N ILE A 131 -1.95 27.04 -0.44
CA ILE A 131 -2.96 27.34 -1.47
C ILE A 131 -4.17 27.94 -0.78
N VAL A 132 -4.54 29.17 -1.18
CA VAL A 132 -5.71 29.88 -0.68
C VAL A 132 -6.74 29.93 -1.81
N GLY A 133 -7.93 29.38 -1.56
CA GLY A 133 -9.06 29.47 -2.49
C GLY A 133 -10.26 30.13 -1.84
N GLU A 134 -11.41 30.08 -2.52
CA GLU A 134 -12.64 30.67 -2.02
C GLU A 134 -13.18 29.89 -0.81
N GLY A 135 -13.02 30.45 0.38
CA GLY A 135 -13.54 29.87 1.62
C GLY A 135 -12.73 28.69 2.17
N PHE A 136 -11.53 28.43 1.64
CA PHE A 136 -10.65 27.38 2.15
C PHE A 136 -9.17 27.79 2.08
N VAL A 137 -8.37 27.17 2.94
CA VAL A 137 -6.90 27.25 2.91
C VAL A 137 -6.37 25.82 2.98
N LEU A 138 -5.55 25.43 2.00
CA LEU A 138 -4.73 24.23 2.10
C LEU A 138 -3.38 24.64 2.71
N SER A 139 -3.10 24.11 3.91
CA SER A 139 -1.89 24.45 4.64
C SER A 139 -0.64 24.06 3.86
N ALA A 140 0.47 24.79 4.09
CA ALA A 140 1.76 24.45 3.50
C ALA A 140 2.24 23.04 3.93
N LEU A 141 1.85 22.59 5.13
CA LEU A 141 2.18 21.27 5.65
C LEU A 141 1.49 20.16 4.86
N ASP A 142 0.18 20.26 4.66
CA ASP A 142 -0.61 19.26 3.93
C ASP A 142 -0.20 19.22 2.46
N LEU A 143 -0.01 20.40 1.85
CA LEU A 143 0.48 20.49 0.48
C LEU A 143 1.86 19.86 0.32
N SER A 144 2.77 20.08 1.27
CA SER A 144 4.08 19.43 1.28
C SER A 144 3.96 17.91 1.44
N SER A 145 3.00 17.42 2.24
CA SER A 145 2.73 16.00 2.38
C SER A 145 2.22 15.37 1.06
N ILE A 146 1.31 16.05 0.34
CA ILE A 146 0.86 15.61 -0.99
C ILE A 146 2.04 15.52 -1.97
N ILE A 147 2.85 16.58 -2.06
CA ILE A 147 4.01 16.64 -2.97
C ILE A 147 5.03 15.55 -2.63
N ARG A 148 5.38 15.41 -1.35
CA ARG A 148 6.30 14.38 -0.88
C ARG A 148 5.77 12.99 -1.19
N THR A 149 4.49 12.74 -0.95
CA THR A 149 3.87 11.44 -1.20
C THR A 149 3.87 11.10 -2.68
N GLY A 150 3.54 12.06 -3.57
CA GLY A 150 3.62 11.84 -5.01
C GLY A 150 5.02 11.41 -5.48
N ARG A 151 6.06 12.01 -4.93
CA ARG A 151 7.45 11.62 -5.20
C ARG A 151 7.78 10.23 -4.67
N LEU A 152 7.37 9.94 -3.43
CA LEU A 152 7.59 8.63 -2.83
C LEU A 152 6.84 7.51 -3.56
N MET A 153 5.61 7.75 -4.00
CA MET A 153 4.84 6.81 -4.83
C MET A 153 5.57 6.48 -6.14
N HIS A 154 6.16 7.48 -6.78
CA HIS A 154 6.95 7.25 -7.99
C HIS A 154 8.20 6.40 -7.71
N LEU A 155 8.91 6.69 -6.62
CA LEU A 155 10.11 5.95 -6.22
C LEU A 155 9.80 4.51 -5.81
N ASP A 156 8.65 4.29 -5.16
CA ASP A 156 8.15 2.97 -4.78
C ASP A 156 7.58 2.19 -5.98
N GLY A 157 7.53 2.81 -7.17
CA GLY A 157 7.06 2.18 -8.40
C GLY A 157 5.54 1.96 -8.46
N LEU A 158 4.79 2.58 -7.54
CA LEU A 158 3.33 2.53 -7.49
C LEU A 158 2.69 3.22 -8.69
N VAL A 159 3.32 4.30 -9.18
CA VAL A 159 2.84 5.10 -10.32
C VAL A 159 3.93 5.27 -11.36
N ARG A 160 3.54 5.34 -12.64
CA ARG A 160 4.46 5.55 -13.75
C ARG A 160 4.03 6.76 -14.57
N THR A 161 4.98 7.59 -15.03
CA THR A 161 4.68 8.74 -15.90
C THR A 161 3.70 9.75 -15.29
N GLY A 162 2.49 9.91 -15.86
CA GLY A 162 1.44 10.83 -15.40
C GLY A 162 0.14 10.13 -14.99
N THR A 163 0.20 8.82 -14.71
CA THR A 163 -0.93 8.06 -14.16
C THR A 163 -0.91 8.07 -12.63
N GLY A 164 -2.07 7.81 -12.03
CA GLY A 164 -2.28 7.94 -10.60
C GLY A 164 -2.82 9.31 -10.19
N ALA A 165 -3.48 9.35 -9.05
CA ALA A 165 -4.04 10.57 -8.49
C ALA A 165 -3.98 10.53 -6.96
N ILE A 166 -3.66 11.66 -6.34
CA ILE A 166 -3.74 11.83 -4.90
C ILE A 166 -4.92 12.75 -4.61
N THR A 167 -5.78 12.34 -3.68
CA THR A 167 -6.93 13.12 -3.23
C THR A 167 -7.03 13.11 -1.71
N MET A 168 -7.45 14.23 -1.12
CA MET A 168 -7.71 14.31 0.31
C MET A 168 -8.77 15.36 0.63
N LEU A 169 -9.48 15.16 1.73
CA LEU A 169 -10.32 16.19 2.32
C LEU A 169 -9.46 17.22 3.05
N ASN A 170 -9.85 18.48 2.94
CA ASN A 170 -9.25 19.54 3.72
C ASN A 170 -9.59 19.35 5.21
N PRO A 171 -8.59 19.26 6.11
CA PRO A 171 -8.82 19.05 7.54
C PRO A 171 -9.47 20.27 8.22
N ASP A 172 -9.21 21.48 7.70
CA ASP A 172 -9.68 22.74 8.28
C ASP A 172 -10.99 23.23 7.64
N SER A 173 -11.29 22.79 6.42
CA SER A 173 -12.46 23.21 5.63
C SER A 173 -13.29 21.99 5.20
N PRO A 174 -14.26 21.55 6.03
CA PRO A 174 -15.05 20.36 5.75
C PRO A 174 -15.75 20.42 4.39
N GLY A 175 -15.74 19.29 3.67
CA GLY A 175 -16.39 19.19 2.37
C GLY A 175 -15.59 19.81 1.22
N VAL A 176 -14.36 20.30 1.44
CA VAL A 176 -13.44 20.67 0.35
C VAL A 176 -12.49 19.51 0.07
N VAL A 177 -12.41 19.10 -1.20
CA VAL A 177 -11.47 18.09 -1.68
C VAL A 177 -10.30 18.79 -2.37
N HIS A 178 -9.09 18.34 -2.08
CA HIS A 178 -7.88 18.65 -2.83
C HIS A 178 -7.48 17.44 -3.64
N MET A 179 -7.09 17.64 -4.89
CA MET A 179 -6.64 16.57 -5.77
C MET A 179 -5.52 17.01 -6.69
N THR A 180 -4.72 16.04 -7.14
CA THR A 180 -3.79 16.25 -8.24
C THR A 180 -4.55 16.35 -9.57
N ARG A 181 -4.11 17.26 -10.44
CA ARG A 181 -4.62 17.40 -11.80
C ARG A 181 -4.38 16.12 -12.60
N GLU A 182 -5.32 15.79 -13.49
CA GLU A 182 -5.16 14.73 -14.48
C GLU A 182 -3.86 14.90 -15.28
N GLY A 183 -3.13 13.80 -15.46
CA GLY A 183 -1.87 13.78 -16.21
C GLY A 183 -0.69 14.45 -15.50
N ALA A 184 -0.85 14.91 -14.26
CA ALA A 184 0.25 15.49 -13.50
C ALA A 184 1.34 14.46 -13.23
N THR A 185 2.59 14.84 -13.46
CA THR A 185 3.75 13.99 -13.14
C THR A 185 4.00 14.03 -11.63
N LEU A 186 3.57 12.98 -10.92
CA LEU A 186 3.64 12.91 -9.45
C LEU A 186 5.08 13.01 -8.90
N SER A 187 6.08 12.59 -9.68
CA SER A 187 7.50 12.71 -9.32
C SER A 187 8.05 14.14 -9.33
N SER A 188 7.39 15.05 -10.04
CA SER A 188 7.77 16.47 -10.12
C SER A 188 6.60 17.36 -9.72
N LEU A 189 5.79 16.92 -8.75
CA LEU A 189 4.60 17.63 -8.32
C LEU A 189 4.96 19.02 -7.74
N THR A 190 4.17 20.01 -8.12
CA THR A 190 4.21 21.40 -7.66
C THR A 190 2.81 21.81 -7.21
N GLU A 191 2.69 22.90 -6.46
CA GLU A 191 1.44 23.51 -6.03
C GLU A 191 0.46 23.78 -7.18
N HIS A 192 0.96 24.14 -8.36
CA HIS A 192 0.14 24.40 -9.55
C HIS A 192 -0.58 23.17 -10.10
N ALA A 193 -0.15 21.97 -9.72
CA ALA A 193 -0.74 20.71 -10.12
C ALA A 193 -1.85 20.26 -9.14
N ILE A 194 -2.12 21.03 -8.09
CA ILE A 194 -3.23 20.77 -7.17
C ILE A 194 -4.43 21.60 -7.57
N ILE A 195 -5.59 20.98 -7.58
CA ILE A 195 -6.89 21.62 -7.78
C ILE A 195 -7.78 21.29 -6.59
N SER A 196 -8.77 22.15 -6.34
CA SER A 196 -9.68 22.02 -5.21
C SER A 196 -11.11 22.17 -5.68
N ALA A 197 -12.02 21.42 -5.05
CA ALA A 197 -13.45 21.55 -5.31
C ALA A 197 -14.28 21.08 -4.12
N PRO A 198 -15.53 21.54 -3.99
CA PRO A 198 -16.46 20.98 -3.04
C PRO A 198 -16.72 19.49 -3.32
N LEU A 199 -16.90 18.70 -2.27
CA LEU A 199 -17.31 17.31 -2.36
C LEU A 199 -18.79 17.25 -2.78
N GLY A 200 -19.12 16.37 -3.73
CA GLY A 200 -20.50 16.16 -4.18
C GLY A 200 -21.02 17.16 -5.22
N VAL A 201 -20.16 18.03 -5.75
CA VAL A 201 -20.43 18.78 -6.98
C VAL A 201 -19.59 18.23 -8.14
N ASP A 202 -19.92 18.61 -9.37
CA ASP A 202 -19.13 18.24 -10.54
C ASP A 202 -17.67 18.69 -10.37
N ALA A 203 -16.74 17.81 -10.73
CA ALA A 203 -15.34 18.10 -10.57
C ALA A 203 -14.87 19.21 -11.53
N PRO A 204 -13.90 20.03 -11.11
CA PRO A 204 -13.39 21.12 -11.92
C PRO A 204 -12.62 20.60 -13.14
N ASN A 205 -12.46 21.47 -14.14
CA ASN A 205 -11.69 21.13 -15.34
C ASN A 205 -10.27 20.66 -14.98
N GLY A 206 -9.88 19.50 -15.53
CA GLY A 206 -8.59 18.87 -15.25
C GLY A 206 -8.58 17.98 -14.00
N ALA A 207 -9.73 17.66 -13.41
CA ALA A 207 -9.82 16.60 -12.42
C ALA A 207 -9.52 15.23 -13.03
N PRO A 208 -8.99 14.26 -12.25
CA PRO A 208 -8.77 12.90 -12.72
C PRO A 208 -10.03 12.28 -13.31
N VAL A 209 -9.87 11.42 -14.32
CA VAL A 209 -11.01 10.74 -14.98
C VAL A 209 -11.84 9.96 -13.96
N GLU A 210 -11.19 9.26 -13.03
CA GLU A 210 -11.81 8.47 -11.97
C GLU A 210 -12.26 9.27 -10.74
N HIS A 211 -12.40 10.60 -10.82
CA HIS A 211 -12.74 11.45 -9.67
C HIS A 211 -14.03 11.03 -8.94
N HIS A 212 -15.00 10.44 -9.64
CA HIS A 212 -16.23 9.95 -9.02
C HIS A 212 -15.95 8.85 -7.98
N LEU A 213 -15.03 7.92 -8.30
CA LEU A 213 -14.65 6.84 -7.39
C LEU A 213 -13.89 7.40 -6.18
N LEU A 214 -13.02 8.37 -6.42
CA LEU A 214 -12.24 9.06 -5.37
C LEU A 214 -13.17 9.82 -4.41
N TYR A 215 -14.17 10.53 -4.94
CA TYR A 215 -15.15 11.26 -4.14
C TYR A 215 -15.99 10.34 -3.27
N VAL A 216 -16.47 9.22 -3.82
CA VAL A 216 -17.25 8.24 -3.06
C VAL A 216 -16.42 7.66 -1.90
N LEU A 217 -15.17 7.27 -2.16
CA LEU A 217 -14.29 6.75 -1.11
C LEU A 217 -13.99 7.78 -0.03
N LEU A 218 -13.66 9.02 -0.41
CA LEU A 218 -13.46 10.10 0.54
C LEU A 218 -14.71 10.35 1.38
N ALA A 219 -15.90 10.39 0.75
CA ALA A 219 -17.16 10.57 1.44
C ALA A 219 -17.40 9.44 2.45
N GLN A 220 -17.29 8.17 2.03
CA GLN A 220 -17.49 7.02 2.91
C GLN A 220 -16.50 6.99 4.07
N GLN A 221 -15.23 7.29 3.81
CA GLN A 221 -14.21 7.32 4.84
C GLN A 221 -14.42 8.46 5.83
N SER A 222 -14.90 9.61 5.36
CA SER A 222 -15.21 10.78 6.21
C SER A 222 -16.42 10.58 7.11
N LEU A 223 -17.31 9.61 6.82
CA LEU A 223 -18.41 9.28 7.73
C LEU A 223 -17.91 8.60 9.01
N ASN A 224 -16.84 7.81 8.88
CA ASN A 224 -16.25 7.06 9.99
C ASN A 224 -15.13 7.82 10.71
N ASN A 225 -14.62 8.89 10.11
CA ASN A 225 -13.49 9.67 10.60
C ASN A 225 -13.85 11.16 10.51
N PRO A 226 -13.65 11.98 11.55
CA PRO A 226 -14.23 13.32 11.70
C PRO A 226 -13.80 14.31 10.59
N GLY A 227 -14.38 14.18 9.39
CA GLY A 227 -14.04 14.95 8.19
C GLY A 227 -12.66 14.65 7.58
N ARG A 228 -11.89 13.70 8.11
CA ARG A 228 -10.54 13.37 7.61
C ARG A 228 -10.58 12.12 6.73
N ALA A 229 -10.17 12.28 5.48
CA ALA A 229 -10.02 11.18 4.53
C ALA A 229 -8.99 11.54 3.47
N ALA A 230 -8.27 10.53 3.00
CA ALA A 230 -7.39 10.62 1.85
C ALA A 230 -7.50 9.34 1.04
N THR A 231 -7.47 9.49 -0.29
CA THR A 231 -7.57 8.38 -1.22
C THR A 231 -6.57 8.58 -2.35
N ILE A 232 -5.88 7.50 -2.71
CA ILE A 232 -4.87 7.48 -3.75
C ILE A 232 -5.27 6.45 -4.80
N LEU A 233 -5.25 6.86 -6.06
CA LEU A 233 -5.28 5.98 -7.21
C LEU A 233 -3.85 5.72 -7.69
N SER A 234 -3.52 4.46 -7.89
CA SER A 234 -2.19 3.98 -8.24
C SER A 234 -2.25 2.88 -9.29
N ASP A 235 -1.24 2.78 -10.16
CA ASP A 235 -1.17 1.71 -11.16
C ASP A 235 -0.79 0.36 -10.54
N SER A 236 -0.02 0.37 -9.43
CA SER A 236 0.33 -0.80 -8.60
C SER A 236 0.49 -2.10 -9.43
N PRO A 237 1.57 -2.21 -10.22
CA PRO A 237 1.69 -3.19 -11.31
C PRO A 237 1.51 -4.64 -10.88
N PHE A 238 2.04 -5.06 -9.72
CA PHE A 238 1.87 -6.42 -9.20
C PHE A 238 0.45 -6.65 -8.67
N SER A 239 -0.17 -5.63 -8.06
CA SER A 239 -1.56 -5.71 -7.60
C SER A 239 -2.53 -5.85 -8.78
N VAL A 240 -2.36 -5.01 -9.81
CA VAL A 240 -3.16 -5.10 -11.04
C VAL A 240 -2.87 -6.40 -11.79
N ALA A 241 -1.61 -6.84 -11.90
CA ALA A 241 -1.29 -8.11 -12.53
C ALA A 241 -1.90 -9.31 -11.80
N GLY A 242 -1.84 -9.34 -10.47
CA GLY A 242 -2.41 -10.44 -9.69
C GLY A 242 -3.94 -10.43 -9.65
N SER A 243 -4.60 -9.28 -9.88
CA SER A 243 -6.06 -9.19 -10.04
C SER A 243 -6.60 -10.01 -11.22
N LYS A 244 -5.75 -10.39 -12.18
CA LYS A 244 -6.13 -11.25 -13.31
C LYS A 244 -6.56 -12.65 -12.92
N ASN A 245 -6.17 -13.11 -11.74
CA ASN A 245 -6.55 -14.43 -11.30
C ASN A 245 -8.07 -14.43 -11.00
N PRO A 246 -8.89 -15.21 -11.72
CA PRO A 246 -10.34 -15.20 -11.56
C PRO A 246 -10.78 -15.61 -10.15
N ASP A 247 -9.96 -16.39 -9.44
CA ASP A 247 -10.24 -16.87 -8.09
C ASP A 247 -9.76 -15.90 -7.00
N ALA A 248 -9.13 -14.78 -7.37
CA ALA A 248 -8.71 -13.75 -6.41
C ALA A 248 -9.87 -12.75 -6.19
N PHE A 249 -10.63 -12.97 -5.12
CA PHE A 249 -11.71 -12.07 -4.68
C PHE A 249 -11.31 -11.24 -3.47
N VAL A 250 -10.51 -11.83 -2.58
CA VAL A 250 -10.01 -11.18 -1.36
C VAL A 250 -8.57 -11.63 -1.09
N LEU A 251 -7.65 -10.68 -0.92
CA LEU A 251 -6.36 -10.98 -0.33
C LEU A 251 -6.44 -10.86 1.19
N ASP A 252 -6.19 -11.97 1.88
CA ASP A 252 -5.93 -11.97 3.30
C ASP A 252 -4.49 -11.49 3.54
N ALA A 253 -4.37 -10.19 3.84
CA ALA A 253 -3.13 -9.55 4.22
C ALA A 253 -3.07 -9.31 5.74
N GLU A 254 -3.83 -10.04 6.56
CA GLU A 254 -3.94 -9.83 8.02
C GLU A 254 -2.58 -9.84 8.72
N LYS A 255 -1.65 -10.70 8.28
CA LYS A 255 -0.28 -10.77 8.82
C LYS A 255 0.56 -9.50 8.55
N THR A 256 0.06 -8.57 7.75
CA THR A 256 0.79 -7.41 7.24
C THR A 256 0.12 -6.07 7.54
N GLY A 257 -1.04 -6.09 8.21
CA GLY A 257 -1.68 -4.89 8.76
C GLY A 257 -2.63 -4.12 7.82
N ILE A 258 -2.82 -4.53 6.56
CA ILE A 258 -3.77 -3.88 5.63
C ILE A 258 -5.20 -4.43 5.77
N GLY A 259 -5.33 -5.62 6.39
CA GLY A 259 -6.59 -6.36 6.47
C GLY A 259 -6.89 -7.12 5.17
N ARG A 260 -8.17 -7.29 4.87
CA ARG A 260 -8.65 -7.96 3.66
C ARG A 260 -8.76 -6.95 2.52
N VAL A 261 -8.28 -7.27 1.32
CA VAL A 261 -8.32 -6.36 0.16
C VAL A 261 -9.29 -6.90 -0.88
N ALA A 262 -10.27 -6.09 -1.27
CA ALA A 262 -11.28 -6.44 -2.26
C ALA A 262 -10.73 -6.35 -3.68
N ILE A 263 -11.11 -7.28 -4.55
CA ILE A 263 -10.89 -7.18 -6.00
C ILE A 263 -12.24 -7.07 -6.70
N ILE A 264 -12.44 -5.95 -7.36
CA ILE A 264 -13.69 -5.54 -8.02
C ILE A 264 -13.50 -5.65 -9.53
N ASP A 265 -14.55 -6.01 -10.26
CA ASP A 265 -14.49 -6.09 -11.71
C ASP A 265 -14.55 -4.71 -12.37
N ASP A 266 -13.85 -4.55 -13.50
CA ASP A 266 -13.97 -3.34 -14.31
C ASP A 266 -15.34 -3.29 -14.99
N GLY A 267 -15.96 -2.12 -14.99
CA GLY A 267 -17.30 -1.94 -15.50
C GLY A 267 -17.72 -0.47 -15.57
N PRO A 268 -19.02 -0.21 -15.79
CA PRO A 268 -19.57 1.13 -15.71
C PRO A 268 -19.30 1.77 -14.34
N VAL A 269 -19.08 3.09 -14.32
CA VAL A 269 -18.74 3.85 -13.10
C VAL A 269 -19.74 3.59 -11.96
N GLU A 270 -21.04 3.59 -12.25
CA GLU A 270 -22.09 3.35 -11.24
C GLU A 270 -21.99 1.96 -10.59
N GLN A 271 -21.66 0.94 -11.37
CA GLN A 271 -21.47 -0.41 -10.85
C GLN A 271 -20.23 -0.47 -9.95
N MET A 272 -19.12 0.12 -10.40
CA MET A 272 -17.90 0.18 -9.58
C MET A 272 -18.13 0.95 -8.28
N ILE A 273 -18.90 2.05 -8.30
CA ILE A 273 -19.28 2.81 -7.10
C ILE A 273 -20.04 1.92 -6.11
N GLN A 274 -21.00 1.14 -6.60
CA GLN A 274 -21.77 0.22 -5.76
C GLN A 274 -20.87 -0.85 -5.13
N GLU A 275 -20.06 -1.54 -5.94
CA GLU A 275 -19.17 -2.61 -5.47
C GLU A 275 -18.10 -2.07 -4.50
N ILE A 276 -17.55 -0.87 -4.75
CA ILE A 276 -16.63 -0.19 -3.81
C ILE A 276 -17.33 0.07 -2.49
N GLY A 277 -18.58 0.55 -2.54
CA GLY A 277 -19.35 0.84 -1.34
C GLY A 277 -19.65 -0.38 -0.49
N GLU A 278 -19.92 -1.53 -1.13
CA GLU A 278 -20.09 -2.83 -0.47
C GLU A 278 -18.77 -3.35 0.11
N ALA A 279 -17.70 -3.34 -0.69
CA ALA A 279 -16.36 -3.76 -0.28
C ALA A 279 -15.85 -2.97 0.93
N PHE A 280 -16.05 -1.64 0.94
CA PHE A 280 -15.64 -0.78 2.04
C PHE A 280 -16.31 -1.16 3.37
N ARG A 281 -17.60 -1.54 3.34
CA ARG A 281 -18.36 -1.94 4.54
C ARG A 281 -18.03 -3.34 5.02
N ASP A 282 -17.91 -4.30 4.11
CA ASP A 282 -17.93 -5.73 4.45
C ASP A 282 -16.53 -6.33 4.64
N ILE A 283 -15.53 -5.79 3.93
CA ILE A 283 -14.18 -6.38 3.88
C ILE A 283 -13.27 -5.69 4.91
N GLY A 284 -13.37 -4.36 5.02
CA GLY A 284 -12.76 -3.56 6.08
C GLY A 284 -11.25 -3.33 5.98
N GLY A 285 -10.62 -3.58 4.82
CA GLY A 285 -9.22 -3.21 4.58
C GLY A 285 -9.07 -1.80 4.02
N ASN A 286 -7.84 -1.29 3.97
CA ASN A 286 -7.51 0.08 3.54
C ASN A 286 -7.15 0.19 2.04
N ALA A 287 -7.48 -0.83 1.26
CA ALA A 287 -7.21 -0.85 -0.18
C ALA A 287 -8.24 -1.69 -0.94
N ILE A 288 -8.47 -1.33 -2.19
CA ILE A 288 -9.34 -2.01 -3.15
C ILE A 288 -8.61 -2.06 -4.49
N VAL A 289 -8.72 -3.16 -5.23
CA VAL A 289 -8.13 -3.29 -6.58
C VAL A 289 -9.26 -3.38 -7.59
N VAL A 290 -9.23 -2.52 -8.61
CA VAL A 290 -10.09 -2.63 -9.79
C VAL A 290 -9.37 -3.48 -10.82
N ARG A 291 -9.96 -4.62 -11.17
CA ARG A 291 -9.36 -5.66 -12.00
C ARG A 291 -8.85 -5.08 -13.31
N ASN A 292 -7.60 -5.39 -13.66
CA ASN A 292 -6.93 -4.94 -14.89
C ASN A 292 -6.80 -3.42 -15.08
N ARG A 293 -7.06 -2.59 -14.07
CA ARG A 293 -7.01 -1.13 -14.20
C ARG A 293 -6.05 -0.47 -13.23
N PHE A 294 -6.42 -0.39 -11.96
CA PHE A 294 -5.68 0.36 -10.95
C PHE A 294 -6.01 -0.15 -9.55
N ALA A 295 -5.23 0.27 -8.57
CA ALA A 295 -5.51 0.08 -7.15
C ALA A 295 -5.90 1.42 -6.50
N LEU A 296 -6.82 1.34 -5.54
CA LEU A 296 -7.26 2.44 -4.70
C LEU A 296 -6.79 2.16 -3.27
N GLY A 297 -6.01 3.07 -2.70
CA GLY A 297 -5.65 3.07 -1.28
C GLY A 297 -6.33 4.20 -0.56
N PHE A 298 -6.74 3.98 0.68
CA PHE A 298 -7.39 5.02 1.47
C PHE A 298 -6.94 5.01 2.92
N GLY A 299 -6.95 6.20 3.54
CA GLY A 299 -6.39 6.45 4.87
C GLY A 299 -6.87 7.76 5.48
N LEU A 300 -6.46 8.05 6.71
CA LEU A 300 -6.81 9.33 7.37
C LEU A 300 -6.07 10.52 6.76
N ASP A 301 -4.94 10.23 6.13
CA ASP A 301 -4.03 11.16 5.48
C ASP A 301 -3.39 10.48 4.27
N VAL A 302 -2.73 11.30 3.44
CA VAL A 302 -2.15 10.86 2.18
C VAL A 302 -1.03 9.83 2.42
N GLU A 303 -0.29 9.94 3.52
CA GLU A 303 0.79 9.01 3.88
C GLU A 303 0.27 7.61 4.23
N SER A 304 -0.81 7.53 5.02
CA SER A 304 -1.47 6.26 5.38
C SER A 304 -2.12 5.59 4.18
N ALA A 305 -2.73 6.36 3.27
CA ALA A 305 -3.24 5.84 2.01
C ALA A 305 -2.11 5.26 1.13
N MET A 306 -0.95 5.93 1.06
CA MET A 306 0.22 5.41 0.34
C MET A 306 0.73 4.13 1.00
N GLN A 307 0.86 4.12 2.33
CA GLN A 307 1.34 2.95 3.06
C GLN A 307 0.47 1.71 2.81
N ALA A 308 -0.85 1.88 2.72
CA ALA A 308 -1.75 0.79 2.35
C ALA A 308 -1.42 0.23 0.95
N LEU A 309 -1.20 1.10 -0.04
CA LEU A 309 -0.84 0.68 -1.40
C LEU A 309 0.54 0.03 -1.48
N SER A 310 1.56 0.62 -0.85
CA SER A 310 2.92 0.05 -0.80
C SER A 310 2.91 -1.34 -0.19
N THR A 311 2.17 -1.51 0.91
CA THR A 311 2.09 -2.82 1.59
C THR A 311 1.33 -3.83 0.72
N LEU A 312 0.25 -3.40 0.06
CA LEU A 312 -0.52 -4.25 -0.85
C LEU A 312 0.35 -4.71 -2.02
N GLU A 313 1.04 -3.78 -2.66
CA GLU A 313 1.92 -4.04 -3.79
C GLU A 313 3.05 -5.01 -3.43
N ALA A 314 3.70 -4.80 -2.29
CA ALA A 314 4.74 -5.70 -1.80
C ALA A 314 4.20 -7.12 -1.51
N ASN A 315 2.98 -7.24 -1.00
CA ASN A 315 2.34 -8.54 -0.76
C ASN A 315 1.98 -9.24 -2.07
N MET A 316 1.44 -8.50 -3.03
CA MET A 316 1.10 -9.01 -4.34
C MET A 316 2.33 -9.45 -5.11
N GLN A 317 3.42 -8.69 -5.03
CA GLN A 317 4.70 -9.10 -5.59
C GLN A 317 5.17 -10.45 -5.03
N ARG A 318 5.15 -10.62 -3.70
CA ARG A 318 5.52 -11.91 -3.09
C ARG A 318 4.59 -13.04 -3.50
N HIS A 319 3.29 -12.78 -3.61
CA HIS A 319 2.30 -13.77 -4.01
C HIS A 319 2.55 -14.25 -5.45
N VAL A 320 2.72 -13.31 -6.39
CA VAL A 320 3.00 -13.59 -7.80
C VAL A 320 4.33 -14.34 -7.96
N LEU A 321 5.39 -13.93 -7.26
CA LEU A 321 6.69 -14.60 -7.34
C LEU A 321 6.65 -16.02 -6.77
N ARG A 322 6.02 -16.24 -5.61
CA ARG A 322 5.85 -17.59 -5.06
C ARG A 322 5.11 -18.51 -6.01
N TRP A 323 4.10 -17.99 -6.70
CA TRP A 323 3.31 -18.78 -7.63
C TRP A 323 4.11 -19.26 -8.85
N ILE A 324 5.10 -18.49 -9.30
CA ILE A 324 6.03 -18.91 -10.36
C ILE A 324 6.90 -20.07 -9.88
N ASP A 325 7.40 -20.04 -8.64
CA ASP A 325 8.24 -21.11 -8.08
C ASP A 325 7.49 -22.46 -7.98
N TYR A 326 6.17 -22.45 -7.77
CA TYR A 326 5.35 -23.69 -7.72
C TYR A 326 5.02 -24.29 -9.09
N ARG A 327 5.30 -23.59 -10.19
CA ARG A 327 5.01 -24.07 -11.56
C ARG A 327 6.21 -24.69 -12.28
N ASN A 328 7.41 -24.59 -11.72
CA ASN A 328 8.62 -25.26 -12.19
C ASN A 328 8.97 -26.44 -11.28
#